data_AF-A0A645EXQ6-F1
#
_entry.id   AF-A0A645EXQ6-F1
#
_cell.length_a   1.000
_cell.length_b   1.000
_cell.length_c   1.000
_cell.angle_alpha   90.00
_cell.angle_beta   90.00
_cell.angle_gamma   90.00
#
_symmetry.space_group_name_H-M   'P 1'
#
loop_
_entity.id
_entity.type
_entity.pdbx_description
1 polymer ?
#
loop_
_entity_poly.entity_id
_entity_poly.type
_entity_poly.pdbx_seq_one_letter_code
_entity_poly.pdbx_strand_id
1 'polypeptide(L)'
;MKGLIKVVFLENYGVTLAEKIIPATEVSEQISTTTKEASGTSNMKFMMNGAVTLATLDGANVEILREVGDPNIVIFGLNEHEVLDYYRNGGYVARDIYNSNPNVKRVLDSLTNGFIPGIQTEGWDIFRSLVDYNDEYFLLKDFDSYVEAQAKINNLYKDRFVWNKMSIENISSSGAFSADNTVRQYAVGIWGTRSYER
;
A
#
# COMPACT_ATOMS: atom_id res chain seq x y z
N MET A 1 -19.16 17.66 7.45
CA MET A 1 -18.53 16.67 6.56
C MET A 1 -18.79 16.90 5.07
N LYS A 2 -19.90 17.54 4.64
CA LYS A 2 -20.16 17.77 3.21
C LYS A 2 -18.99 18.55 2.58
N GLY A 3 -18.30 17.93 1.63
CA GLY A 3 -17.11 18.49 0.97
C GLY A 3 -15.75 18.13 1.57
N LEU A 4 -15.69 17.44 2.72
CA LEU A 4 -14.42 17.06 3.37
C LEU A 4 -13.91 15.68 2.95
N ILE A 5 -14.80 14.76 2.55
CA ILE A 5 -14.43 13.42 2.08
C ILE A 5 -15.24 13.07 0.83
N LYS A 6 -14.58 12.41 -0.13
CA LYS A 6 -15.19 11.83 -1.33
C LYS A 6 -14.52 10.49 -1.58
N VAL A 7 -15.32 9.49 -1.95
CA VAL A 7 -14.84 8.19 -2.40
C VAL A 7 -15.37 8.00 -3.81
N VAL A 8 -14.46 7.71 -4.76
CA VAL A 8 -14.79 7.53 -6.17
C VAL A 8 -14.19 6.22 -6.63
N PHE A 9 -15.04 5.28 -7.04
CA PHE A 9 -14.62 4.05 -7.70
C PHE A 9 -14.67 4.29 -9.20
N LEU A 10 -13.53 4.18 -9.88
CA LEU A 10 -13.46 4.33 -11.33
C LEU A 10 -13.55 2.94 -11.98
N GLU A 11 -14.65 2.71 -12.70
CA GLU A 11 -14.91 1.43 -13.36
C GLU A 11 -13.95 1.19 -14.53
N ASN A 12 -13.73 -0.09 -14.84
CA ASN A 12 -12.93 -0.55 -15.98
C ASN A 12 -11.50 0.05 -15.98
N TYR A 13 -10.81 -0.07 -14.85
CA TYR A 13 -9.42 0.34 -14.74
C TYR A 13 -8.53 -0.36 -15.78
N GLY A 14 -7.76 0.43 -16.52
CA GLY A 14 -6.83 -0.01 -17.54
C GLY A 14 -5.78 1.06 -17.80
N VAL A 15 -4.92 0.85 -18.80
CA VAL A 15 -3.75 1.72 -19.06
C VAL A 15 -4.14 3.18 -19.27
N THR A 16 -5.14 3.46 -20.12
CA THR A 16 -5.59 4.83 -20.40
C THR A 16 -6.10 5.57 -19.17
N LEU A 17 -6.67 4.85 -18.21
CA LEU A 17 -7.11 5.46 -16.96
C LEU A 17 -5.93 5.64 -15.99
N ALA A 18 -5.02 4.67 -15.94
CA ALA A 18 -3.79 4.75 -15.16
C ALA A 18 -2.94 5.97 -15.58
N GLU A 19 -2.82 6.26 -16.87
CA GLU A 19 -2.12 7.45 -17.41
C GLU A 19 -2.70 8.79 -16.89
N LYS A 20 -3.96 8.81 -16.45
CA LYS A 20 -4.60 9.98 -15.84
C LYS A 20 -4.49 9.99 -14.33
N ILE A 21 -4.65 8.82 -13.69
CA ILE A 21 -4.63 8.70 -12.23
C ILE A 21 -3.23 8.91 -11.69
N ILE A 22 -2.23 8.25 -12.28
CA ILE A 22 -0.86 8.20 -11.75
C ILE A 22 -0.25 9.61 -11.59
N PRO A 23 -0.29 10.49 -12.60
CA PRO A 23 0.28 11.84 -12.47
C PRO A 23 -0.51 12.77 -11.55
N ALA A 24 -1.76 12.43 -11.21
CA ALA A 24 -2.64 13.23 -10.36
C ALA A 24 -2.66 12.76 -8.89
N THR A 25 -1.89 11.73 -8.56
CA THR A 25 -1.92 11.08 -7.25
C THR A 25 -0.94 11.72 -6.28
N GLU A 26 -1.41 12.07 -5.08
CA GLU A 26 -0.56 12.59 -4.00
C GLU A 26 0.00 11.45 -3.14
N VAL A 27 -0.82 10.43 -2.84
CA VAL A 27 -0.47 9.30 -1.98
C VAL A 27 -0.65 8.00 -2.75
N SER A 28 0.41 7.21 -2.80
CA SER A 28 0.45 5.89 -3.44
C SER A 28 0.26 4.81 -2.37
N GLU A 29 -0.92 4.22 -2.31
CA GLU A 29 -1.27 3.14 -1.36
C GLU A 29 -0.70 1.79 -1.86
N GLN A 30 0.33 1.28 -1.20
CA GLN A 30 0.98 0.00 -1.51
C GLN A 30 0.92 -0.92 -0.27
N ILE A 31 -0.30 -1.35 0.05
CA ILE A 31 -0.69 -1.85 1.37
C ILE A 31 -0.93 -3.37 1.43
N SER A 32 -0.32 -4.13 0.51
CA SER A 32 -0.41 -5.59 0.56
C SER A 32 0.18 -6.13 1.85
N THR A 33 -0.39 -7.20 2.40
CA THR A 33 0.22 -7.92 3.52
C THR A 33 1.66 -8.28 3.20
N THR A 34 2.58 -8.00 4.13
CA THR A 34 3.99 -8.34 3.97
C THR A 34 4.15 -9.82 3.63
N THR A 35 5.12 -10.19 2.77
CA THR A 35 5.35 -11.50 2.16
C THR A 35 4.44 -11.92 1.01
N LYS A 36 3.53 -11.06 0.55
CA LYS A 36 2.57 -11.39 -0.52
C LYS A 36 2.83 -10.65 -1.83
N GLU A 37 3.53 -9.52 -1.81
CA GLU A 37 3.91 -8.80 -3.01
C GLU A 37 5.36 -9.11 -3.41
N ALA A 38 5.53 -9.73 -4.58
CA ALA A 38 6.88 -10.05 -5.07
C ALA A 38 7.65 -8.80 -5.57
N SER A 39 6.96 -7.78 -6.06
CA SER A 39 7.59 -6.57 -6.60
C SER A 39 6.60 -5.40 -6.65
N GLY A 40 5.65 -5.44 -7.58
CA GLY A 40 4.81 -4.28 -7.91
C GLY A 40 5.51 -3.35 -8.90
N THR A 41 4.78 -2.85 -9.89
CA THR A 41 5.31 -1.87 -10.87
C THR A 41 4.53 -0.57 -10.88
N SER A 42 3.30 -0.56 -10.33
CA SER A 42 2.52 0.67 -10.14
C SER A 42 3.18 1.59 -9.12
N ASN A 43 3.71 1.05 -8.03
CA ASN A 43 4.47 1.79 -7.02
C ASN A 43 5.62 2.60 -7.65
N MET A 44 6.38 2.01 -8.58
CA MET A 44 7.45 2.68 -9.32
C MET A 44 6.92 3.82 -10.19
N LYS A 45 5.77 3.63 -10.87
CA LYS A 45 5.14 4.67 -11.70
C LYS A 45 4.68 5.86 -10.86
N PHE A 46 4.08 5.59 -9.70
CA PHE A 46 3.66 6.62 -8.75
C PHE A 46 4.83 7.40 -8.18
N MET A 47 5.89 6.70 -7.75
CA MET A 47 7.14 7.31 -7.30
C MET A 47 7.74 8.24 -8.37
N MET A 48 7.80 7.78 -9.62
CA MET A 48 8.32 8.58 -10.75
C MET A 48 7.47 9.83 -11.05
N ASN A 49 6.20 9.83 -10.66
CA ASN A 49 5.29 10.97 -10.78
C ASN A 49 5.17 11.80 -9.49
N GLY A 50 5.98 11.50 -8.47
CA GLY A 50 6.08 12.30 -7.24
C GLY A 50 5.02 12.02 -6.19
N ALA A 51 4.24 10.94 -6.32
CA ALA A 51 3.36 10.50 -5.25
C ALA A 51 4.20 9.95 -4.09
N VAL A 52 3.86 10.35 -2.85
CA VAL A 52 4.49 9.79 -1.65
C VAL A 52 3.89 8.43 -1.36
N THR A 53 4.74 7.43 -1.18
CA THR A 53 4.30 6.06 -0.92
C THR A 53 3.90 5.87 0.54
N LEU A 54 2.73 5.27 0.75
CA LEU A 54 2.28 4.69 2.02
C LEU A 54 2.27 3.17 1.86
N ALA A 55 3.14 2.46 2.57
CA ALA A 55 3.41 1.07 2.27
C ALA A 55 3.67 0.18 3.49
N THR A 56 3.39 -1.11 3.32
CA THR A 56 4.03 -2.18 4.10
C THR A 56 5.44 -2.44 3.57
N LEU A 57 6.32 -2.99 4.40
CA LEU A 57 7.71 -3.25 4.02
C LEU A 57 7.85 -4.58 3.27
N ASP A 58 7.34 -4.64 2.04
CA ASP A 58 7.30 -5.82 1.18
C ASP A 58 7.63 -5.49 -0.27
N GLY A 59 8.01 -6.50 -1.05
CA GLY A 59 8.25 -6.37 -2.50
C GLY A 59 9.15 -5.19 -2.86
N ALA A 60 8.78 -4.44 -3.90
CA ALA A 60 9.57 -3.29 -4.37
C ALA A 60 9.52 -2.08 -3.43
N ASN A 61 8.69 -2.09 -2.37
CA ASN A 61 8.67 -1.00 -1.39
C ASN A 61 9.98 -0.97 -0.58
N VAL A 62 10.66 -2.11 -0.43
CA VAL A 62 11.99 -2.21 0.18
C VAL A 62 13.04 -1.48 -0.67
N GLU A 63 13.03 -1.70 -1.99
CA GLU A 63 13.90 -0.98 -2.91
C GLU A 63 13.54 0.51 -2.97
N ILE A 64 12.26 0.87 -3.00
CA ILE A 64 11.84 2.29 -2.97
C ILE A 64 12.38 2.96 -1.72
N LEU A 65 12.19 2.37 -0.53
CA LEU A 65 12.74 2.89 0.72
C LEU A 65 14.26 3.08 0.65
N ARG A 66 14.99 2.14 0.03
CA ARG A 66 16.45 2.25 -0.15
C ARG A 66 16.84 3.43 -1.03
N GLU A 67 16.11 3.67 -2.12
CA GLU A 67 16.42 4.73 -3.09
C GLU A 67 15.99 6.13 -2.61
N VAL A 68 14.83 6.25 -1.94
CA VAL A 68 14.30 7.56 -1.47
C VAL A 68 14.75 7.92 -0.06
N GLY A 69 15.09 6.92 0.76
CA GLY A 69 15.38 7.09 2.18
C GLY A 69 14.14 7.24 3.06
N ASP A 70 14.29 6.86 4.33
CA ASP A 70 13.23 6.83 5.36
C ASP A 70 12.39 8.13 5.47
N PRO A 71 12.96 9.35 5.34
CA PRO A 71 12.16 10.58 5.45
C PRO A 71 11.14 10.78 4.33
N ASN A 72 11.26 10.06 3.21
CA ASN A 72 10.53 10.32 1.97
C ASN A 72 9.47 9.25 1.62
N ILE A 73 9.23 8.31 2.53
CA ILE A 73 8.22 7.25 2.44
C ILE A 73 7.56 7.05 3.81
N VAL A 74 6.31 6.61 3.83
CA VAL A 74 5.62 6.25 5.08
C VAL A 74 5.40 4.75 5.13
N ILE A 75 6.09 4.09 6.07
CA ILE A 75 5.99 2.65 6.29
C ILE A 75 5.09 2.36 7.50
N PHE A 76 4.29 1.30 7.41
CA PHE A 76 3.46 0.79 8.51
C PHE A 76 3.35 -0.73 8.46
N GLY A 77 2.67 -1.30 9.46
CA GLY A 77 2.29 -2.71 9.50
C GLY A 77 3.36 -3.65 10.02
N LEU A 78 3.03 -4.94 10.02
CA LEU A 78 3.90 -6.04 10.42
C LEU A 78 5.09 -6.19 9.48
N ASN A 79 6.23 -6.56 10.05
CA ASN A 79 7.39 -6.97 9.26
C ASN A 79 7.31 -8.44 8.81
N GLU A 80 8.17 -8.83 7.87
CA GLU A 80 8.22 -10.19 7.30
C GLU A 80 8.36 -11.26 8.39
N HIS A 81 9.22 -11.04 9.39
CA HIS A 81 9.43 -12.03 10.45
C HIS A 81 8.18 -12.24 11.30
N GLU A 82 7.47 -11.17 11.63
CA GLU A 82 6.21 -11.26 12.40
C GLU A 82 5.13 -12.00 11.60
N VAL A 83 4.97 -11.69 10.31
CA VAL A 83 3.99 -12.38 9.45
C VAL A 83 4.31 -13.87 9.31
N LEU A 84 5.57 -14.21 9.06
CA LEU A 84 6.00 -15.61 8.94
C LEU A 84 5.87 -16.36 10.27
N ASP A 85 6.11 -15.70 11.40
CA ASP A 85 5.93 -16.29 12.72
C ASP A 85 4.45 -16.64 12.95
N TYR A 86 3.53 -15.72 12.66
CA TYR A 86 2.10 -16.00 12.77
C TYR A 86 1.64 -17.14 11.87
N TYR A 87 2.14 -17.22 10.63
CA TYR A 87 1.81 -18.34 9.74
C TYR A 87 2.34 -19.69 10.23
N ARG A 88 3.53 -19.72 10.85
CA ARG A 88 4.18 -20.96 11.28
C ARG A 88 3.71 -21.44 12.65
N ASN A 89 3.58 -20.50 13.59
CA ASN A 89 3.40 -20.78 15.00
C ASN A 89 2.01 -20.42 15.51
N GLY A 90 1.18 -19.75 14.70
CA GLY A 90 -0.13 -19.26 15.13
C GLY A 90 0.00 -18.09 16.12
N GLY A 91 -0.97 -17.95 17.02
CA GLY A 91 -0.98 -16.87 18.03
C GLY A 91 -1.70 -15.59 17.60
N TYR A 92 -2.25 -15.55 16.39
CA TYR A 92 -3.15 -14.51 15.93
C TYR A 92 -4.62 -14.94 16.03
N VAL A 93 -5.43 -14.16 16.74
CA VAL A 93 -6.89 -14.36 16.88
C VAL A 93 -7.60 -13.05 16.53
N ALA A 94 -8.15 -12.96 15.32
CA ALA A 94 -8.79 -11.76 14.81
C ALA A 94 -10.01 -11.33 15.66
N ARG A 95 -10.73 -12.31 16.22
CA ARG A 95 -11.84 -12.08 17.16
C ARG A 95 -11.43 -11.27 18.39
N ASP A 96 -10.22 -11.50 18.90
CA ASP A 96 -9.74 -10.80 20.10
C ASP A 96 -9.51 -9.31 19.80
N ILE A 97 -8.97 -9.00 18.61
CA ILE A 97 -8.84 -7.61 18.15
C ILE A 97 -10.22 -6.98 17.98
N TYR A 98 -11.15 -7.66 17.30
CA TYR A 98 -12.51 -7.16 17.14
C TYR A 98 -13.21 -6.86 18.48
N ASN A 99 -12.99 -7.70 19.51
CA ASN A 99 -13.60 -7.49 20.83
C ASN A 99 -12.92 -6.40 21.66
N SER A 100 -11.62 -6.19 21.48
CA SER A 100 -10.81 -5.28 22.32
C SER A 100 -10.58 -3.89 21.71
N ASN A 101 -10.56 -3.77 20.38
CA ASN A 101 -10.34 -2.50 19.69
C ASN A 101 -11.69 -1.86 19.30
N PRO A 102 -12.09 -0.74 19.93
CA PRO A 102 -13.38 -0.10 19.68
C PRO A 102 -13.51 0.50 18.27
N ASN A 103 -12.40 0.90 17.64
CA ASN A 103 -12.41 1.45 16.28
C ASN A 103 -12.67 0.34 15.25
N VAL A 104 -11.92 -0.78 15.36
CA VAL A 104 -12.14 -1.97 14.53
C VAL A 104 -13.57 -2.47 14.70
N LYS A 105 -14.03 -2.60 15.96
CA LYS A 105 -15.40 -3.02 16.25
C LYS A 105 -16.44 -2.15 15.57
N ARG A 106 -16.30 -0.82 15.69
CA ARG A 106 -17.24 0.12 15.08
C ARG A 106 -17.27 -0.02 13.55
N VAL A 107 -16.12 -0.17 12.90
CA VAL A 107 -16.04 -0.32 11.44
C VAL A 107 -16.71 -1.63 11.01
N LEU A 108 -16.37 -2.75 11.65
CA LEU A 108 -16.91 -4.06 11.31
C LEU A 108 -18.42 -4.20 11.63
N ASP A 109 -18.88 -3.63 12.75
CA ASP A 109 -20.31 -3.57 13.08
C ASP A 109 -21.08 -2.78 12.02
N SER A 110 -20.49 -1.74 11.43
CA SER A 110 -21.12 -0.92 10.38
C SER A 110 -21.35 -1.68 9.07
N LEU A 111 -20.61 -2.78 8.84
CA LEU A 111 -20.81 -3.67 7.69
C LEU A 111 -22.05 -4.56 7.86
N THR A 112 -22.46 -4.86 9.09
CA THR A 112 -23.46 -5.90 9.40
C THR A 112 -24.74 -5.35 10.04
N ASN A 113 -24.69 -4.17 10.67
CA ASN A 113 -25.81 -3.57 11.40
C ASN A 113 -26.79 -2.75 10.52
N GLY A 114 -26.58 -2.73 9.20
CA GLY A 114 -27.41 -1.99 8.25
C GLY A 114 -27.08 -0.50 8.10
N PHE A 115 -25.98 -0.02 8.71
CA PHE A 115 -25.52 1.36 8.53
C PHE A 115 -25.18 1.67 7.07
N ILE A 116 -24.55 0.73 6.37
CA ILE A 116 -24.35 0.82 4.92
C ILE A 116 -25.52 0.11 4.23
N PRO A 117 -26.38 0.84 3.50
CA PRO A 117 -27.54 0.25 2.84
C PRO A 117 -27.11 -0.60 1.63
N GLY A 118 -27.81 -1.71 1.39
CA GLY A 118 -27.65 -2.54 0.20
C GLY A 118 -26.44 -3.49 0.18
N ILE A 119 -25.72 -3.67 1.30
CA ILE A 119 -24.57 -4.57 1.39
C ILE A 119 -24.76 -5.72 2.39
N GLN A 120 -26.01 -6.14 2.65
CA GLN A 120 -26.28 -7.10 3.73
C GLN A 120 -25.47 -8.39 3.54
N THR A 121 -25.48 -8.97 2.34
CA THR A 121 -24.76 -10.22 2.06
C THR A 121 -23.25 -9.99 2.09
N GLU A 122 -22.77 -9.02 1.31
CA GLU A 122 -21.35 -8.71 1.13
C GLU A 122 -20.68 -8.27 2.44
N GLY A 123 -21.38 -7.45 3.24
CA GLY A 123 -20.93 -6.98 4.54
C GLY A 123 -20.77 -8.13 5.54
N TRP A 124 -21.69 -9.10 5.53
CA TRP A 124 -21.54 -10.32 6.35
C TRP A 124 -20.43 -11.23 5.84
N ASP A 125 -20.22 -11.35 4.53
CA ASP A 125 -19.12 -12.15 3.98
C ASP A 125 -17.75 -11.57 4.34
N ILE A 126 -17.59 -10.24 4.23
CA ILE A 126 -16.37 -9.54 4.68
C ILE A 126 -16.18 -9.73 6.19
N PHE A 127 -17.22 -9.52 7.00
CA PHE A 127 -17.14 -9.72 8.45
C PHE A 127 -16.69 -11.14 8.80
N ARG A 128 -17.29 -12.16 8.16
CA ARG A 128 -16.93 -13.56 8.38
C ARG A 128 -15.49 -13.83 7.98
N SER A 129 -15.04 -13.34 6.83
CA SER A 129 -13.65 -13.47 6.38
C SER A 129 -12.67 -12.91 7.42
N LEU A 130 -12.97 -11.75 7.99
CA LEU A 130 -12.09 -11.07 8.94
C LEU A 130 -12.17 -11.65 10.35
N VAL A 131 -13.35 -12.04 10.83
CA VAL A 131 -13.53 -12.36 12.25
C VAL A 131 -13.81 -13.85 12.48
N ASP A 132 -14.58 -14.50 11.61
CA ASP A 132 -14.96 -15.91 11.75
C ASP A 132 -13.91 -16.85 11.15
N TYR A 133 -13.27 -16.45 10.04
CA TYR A 133 -12.22 -17.19 9.35
C TYR A 133 -10.81 -16.67 9.66
N ASN A 134 -10.70 -15.86 10.71
CA ASN A 134 -9.45 -15.43 11.32
C ASN A 134 -8.50 -14.62 10.42
N ASP A 135 -9.04 -13.80 9.50
CA ASP A 135 -8.29 -12.74 8.80
C ASP A 135 -6.91 -13.21 8.28
N GLU A 136 -6.93 -14.02 7.22
CA GLU A 136 -5.74 -14.64 6.59
C GLU A 136 -4.59 -13.66 6.30
N TYR A 137 -4.93 -12.39 6.10
CA TYR A 137 -4.05 -11.34 5.61
C TYR A 137 -3.71 -10.28 6.67
N PHE A 138 -4.06 -10.54 7.94
CA PHE A 138 -3.71 -9.70 9.10
C PHE A 138 -4.21 -8.25 9.01
N LEU A 139 -5.30 -7.99 8.27
CA LEU A 139 -5.90 -6.65 8.13
C LEU A 139 -6.23 -6.03 9.49
N LEU A 140 -6.80 -6.80 10.43
CA LEU A 140 -7.17 -6.25 11.74
C LEU A 140 -5.93 -6.00 12.60
N LYS A 141 -4.84 -6.73 12.35
CA LYS A 141 -3.57 -6.57 13.06
C LYS A 141 -2.81 -5.32 12.58
N ASP A 142 -2.88 -5.02 11.28
CA ASP A 142 -2.29 -3.82 10.68
C ASP A 142 -3.17 -2.56 10.78
N PHE A 143 -4.41 -2.69 11.23
CA PHE A 143 -5.39 -1.60 11.22
C PHE A 143 -4.92 -0.33 11.95
N ASP A 144 -4.47 -0.46 13.20
CA ASP A 144 -4.10 0.73 14.01
C ASP A 144 -2.84 1.40 13.45
N SER A 145 -1.83 0.61 13.03
CA SER A 145 -0.60 1.16 12.46
C SER A 145 -0.87 1.84 11.11
N TYR A 146 -1.82 1.33 10.32
CA TYR A 146 -2.29 2.00 9.11
C TYR A 146 -2.98 3.34 9.41
N VAL A 147 -3.85 3.39 10.43
CA VAL A 147 -4.51 4.63 10.86
C VAL A 147 -3.48 5.67 11.32
N GLU A 148 -2.47 5.25 12.08
CA GLU A 148 -1.38 6.13 12.52
C GLU A 148 -0.56 6.66 11.33
N ALA A 149 -0.28 5.81 10.35
CA ALA A 149 0.44 6.19 9.14
C ALA A 149 -0.37 7.17 8.27
N GLN A 150 -1.68 6.96 8.13
CA GLN A 150 -2.59 7.93 7.50
C GLN A 150 -2.63 9.26 8.26
N ALA A 151 -2.58 9.25 9.59
CA ALA A 151 -2.49 10.47 10.39
C ALA A 151 -1.16 11.21 10.16
N LYS A 152 -0.05 10.47 10.02
CA LYS A 152 1.27 11.02 9.65
C LYS A 152 1.22 11.68 8.27
N ILE A 153 0.65 11.01 7.26
CA ILE A 153 0.43 11.58 5.91
C ILE A 153 -0.37 12.88 5.99
N ASN A 154 -1.50 12.88 6.71
CA ASN A 154 -2.33 14.08 6.90
C ASN A 154 -1.57 15.25 7.54
N ASN A 155 -0.62 14.98 8.43
CA ASN A 155 0.20 16.02 9.05
C ASN A 155 1.31 16.52 8.11
N LEU A 156 1.98 15.62 7.40
CA LEU A 156 3.00 15.99 6.41
C LEU A 156 2.40 16.83 5.28
N TYR A 157 1.20 16.48 4.80
CA TYR A 157 0.53 17.19 3.71
C TYR A 157 0.18 18.66 4.03
N LYS A 158 0.04 19.00 5.33
CA LYS A 158 -0.22 20.39 5.77
C LYS A 158 0.99 21.29 5.52
N ASP A 159 2.21 20.74 5.61
CA ASP A 159 3.43 21.45 5.28
C ASP A 159 3.80 21.20 3.81
N ARG A 160 3.37 22.12 2.94
CA ARG A 160 3.59 22.02 1.49
C ARG A 160 5.06 22.00 1.12
N PHE A 161 5.94 22.62 1.91
CA PHE A 161 7.37 22.62 1.60
C PHE A 161 7.97 21.24 1.85
N VAL A 162 7.68 20.65 3.02
CA VAL A 162 8.12 19.29 3.36
C VAL A 162 7.54 18.27 2.39
N TRP A 163 6.24 18.36 2.10
CA TRP A 163 5.57 17.43 1.18
C TRP A 163 6.16 17.48 -0.24
N ASN A 164 6.31 18.68 -0.81
CA ASN A 164 6.88 18.83 -2.14
C ASN A 164 8.35 18.41 -2.18
N LYS A 165 9.09 18.60 -1.09
CA LYS A 165 10.45 18.06 -0.98
C LYS A 165 10.44 16.54 -1.08
N MET A 166 9.61 15.85 -0.28
CA MET A 166 9.47 14.39 -0.35
C MET A 166 9.10 13.92 -1.77
N SER A 167 8.16 14.62 -2.42
CA SER A 167 7.74 14.36 -3.80
C SER A 167 8.91 14.45 -4.79
N ILE A 168 9.70 15.52 -4.72
CA ILE A 168 10.88 15.71 -5.60
C ILE A 168 11.94 14.64 -5.35
N GLU A 169 12.21 14.28 -4.09
CA GLU A 169 13.16 13.21 -3.74
C GLU A 169 12.71 11.87 -4.35
N ASN A 170 11.42 11.55 -4.29
CA ASN A 170 10.86 10.36 -4.95
C ASN A 170 11.09 10.39 -6.47
N ILE A 171 10.84 11.52 -7.13
CA ILE A 171 11.08 11.67 -8.57
C ILE A 171 12.57 11.48 -8.89
N SER A 172 13.46 12.17 -8.17
CA SER A 172 14.90 12.13 -8.46
C SER A 172 15.54 10.77 -8.24
N SER A 173 15.02 9.98 -7.29
CA SER A 173 15.51 8.64 -7.00
C SER A 173 14.87 7.55 -7.87
N SER A 174 13.91 7.88 -8.74
CA SER A 174 13.13 6.87 -9.49
C SER A 174 13.89 6.22 -10.65
N GLY A 175 15.05 6.77 -11.04
CA GLY A 175 15.84 6.29 -12.17
C GLY A 175 16.30 4.83 -12.05
N ALA A 176 16.48 4.33 -10.83
CA ALA A 176 16.83 2.93 -10.57
C ALA A 176 15.80 1.93 -11.13
N PHE A 177 14.53 2.35 -11.21
CA PHE A 177 13.39 1.55 -11.63
C PHE A 177 13.07 1.67 -13.14
N SER A 178 13.95 2.29 -13.93
CA SER A 178 13.79 2.31 -15.38
C SER A 178 13.84 0.89 -15.96
N ALA A 179 12.88 0.56 -16.83
CA ALA A 179 12.86 -0.71 -17.54
C ALA A 179 14.13 -0.93 -18.38
N ASP A 180 14.77 0.13 -18.87
CA ASP A 180 16.03 0.06 -19.60
C ASP A 180 17.15 -0.55 -18.74
N ASN A 181 17.16 -0.26 -17.44
CA ASN A 181 18.13 -0.84 -16.50
C ASN A 181 17.87 -2.35 -16.34
N THR A 182 16.62 -2.77 -16.20
CA THR A 182 16.24 -4.19 -16.14
C THR A 182 16.62 -4.92 -17.42
N VAL A 183 16.27 -4.38 -18.59
CA VAL A 183 16.60 -4.96 -19.90
C VAL A 183 18.12 -5.13 -20.05
N ARG A 184 18.91 -4.12 -19.66
CA ARG A 184 20.37 -4.19 -19.70
C ARG A 184 20.92 -5.28 -18.78
N GLN A 185 20.38 -5.44 -17.57
CA GLN A 185 20.79 -6.49 -16.64
C GLN A 185 20.48 -7.89 -17.19
N TYR A 186 19.30 -8.09 -17.78
CA TYR A 186 18.94 -9.36 -18.44
C TYR A 186 19.83 -9.66 -19.64
N ALA A 187 20.11 -8.66 -20.47
CA ALA A 187 20.98 -8.79 -21.64
C ALA A 187 22.37 -9.32 -21.26
N VAL A 188 22.98 -8.76 -20.23
CA VAL A 188 24.33 -9.14 -19.76
C VAL A 188 24.31 -10.42 -18.93
N GLY A 189 23.37 -10.55 -18.01
CA GLY A 189 23.38 -11.61 -16.99
C GLY A 189 22.76 -12.94 -17.44
N ILE A 190 21.85 -12.92 -18.41
CA ILE A 190 21.07 -14.10 -18.81
C ILE A 190 21.17 -14.34 -20.32
N TRP A 191 20.85 -13.35 -21.14
CA TRP A 191 20.77 -13.55 -22.60
C TRP A 191 22.13 -13.65 -23.27
N GLY A 192 23.20 -13.14 -22.64
CA GLY A 192 24.54 -13.10 -23.22
C GLY A 192 24.66 -12.16 -24.43
N THR A 193 23.75 -11.20 -24.55
CA THR A 193 23.71 -10.22 -25.64
C THR A 193 24.39 -8.92 -25.23
N ARG A 194 25.00 -8.21 -26.19
CA ARG A 194 25.59 -6.88 -25.97
C ARG A 194 24.86 -5.82 -26.76
N SER A 195 24.84 -4.59 -26.25
CA SER A 195 24.40 -3.43 -27.03
C SER A 195 25.29 -3.30 -28.27
N TYR A 196 24.66 -3.16 -29.43
CA TYR A 196 25.36 -2.87 -30.67
C TYR A 196 25.48 -1.34 -30.79
N GLU A 197 26.65 -0.80 -30.49
CA GLU A 197 26.96 0.60 -30.76
C GLU A 197 27.32 0.75 -32.25
N ARG A 198 26.63 1.66 -32.95
CA ARG A 198 26.92 2.04 -34.33
C ARG A 198 27.93 3.17 -34.38
#